data_AF-A0A3N9NJQ2-F1
#
_entry.id   AF-A0A3N9NJQ2-F1
#
_cell.length_a   1.000
_cell.length_b   1.000
_cell.length_c   1.000
_cell.angle_alpha   90.00
_cell.angle_beta   90.00
_cell.angle_gamma   90.00
#
_symmetry.space_group_name_H-M   'P 1'
#
loop_
_entity.id
_entity.type
_entity.pdbx_description
1 polymer ?
#
loop_
_entity_poly.entity_id
_entity_poly.type
_entity_poly.pdbx_seq_one_letter_code
_entity_poly.pdbx_strand_id
1 'polypeptide(L)'
;MTFFTKQEQRFLLFLSVTFIIGLAIKFVRKNMAVPDEEWAVQRQQILADLQQKALQINREDSAVVQTPAYERITKESLTRTININAASLEELQILPRIGPATAQKIIAFREKNGPFSRIEDIQKVKNIGPKTFEKIKDLITVD
;
A
#
# COMPACT_ATOMS: atom_id res chain seq x y z
N MET A 1 2.50 30.63 54.46
CA MET A 1 2.06 31.51 53.36
C MET A 1 2.20 30.76 52.04
N THR A 2 1.19 30.01 51.63
CA THR A 2 1.17 29.32 50.32
C THR A 2 0.26 30.11 49.40
N PHE A 3 0.86 30.81 48.45
CA PHE A 3 0.27 31.87 47.61
C PHE A 3 -0.42 31.38 46.33
N PHE A 4 -1.07 30.21 46.32
CA PHE A 4 -1.77 29.75 45.12
C PHE A 4 -3.03 28.96 45.44
N THR A 5 -4.10 29.23 44.70
CA THR A 5 -5.37 28.50 44.77
C THR A 5 -5.21 27.09 44.18
N LYS A 6 -6.08 26.15 44.58
CA LYS A 6 -6.06 24.77 44.05
C LYS A 6 -6.19 24.72 42.53
N GLN A 7 -6.87 25.70 41.92
CA GLN A 7 -7.04 25.81 40.48
C GLN A 7 -5.75 26.28 39.79
N GLU A 8 -5.05 27.25 40.37
CA GLU A 8 -3.74 27.72 39.87
C GLU A 8 -2.68 26.63 39.98
N GLN A 9 -2.69 25.82 41.06
CA GLN A 9 -1.76 24.69 41.18
C GLN A 9 -1.96 23.62 40.09
N ARG A 10 -3.21 23.35 39.69
CA ARG A 10 -3.51 22.42 38.58
C ARG A 10 -3.06 22.99 37.23
N PHE A 11 -3.22 24.29 37.04
CA PHE A 11 -2.74 24.96 35.84
C PHE A 11 -1.19 24.93 35.75
N LEU A 12 -0.50 25.20 36.87
CA LEU A 12 0.94 25.12 36.96
C LEU A 12 1.47 23.69 36.74
N LEU A 13 0.77 22.66 37.24
CA LEU A 13 1.09 21.26 36.96
C LEU A 13 0.93 20.91 35.47
N PHE A 14 -0.11 21.41 34.82
CA PHE A 14 -0.30 21.19 33.38
C PHE A 14 0.81 21.87 32.55
N LEU A 15 1.18 23.09 32.92
CA LEU A 15 2.23 23.86 32.25
C LEU A 15 3.62 23.22 32.45
N SER A 16 3.92 22.68 33.63
CA SER A 16 5.20 22.02 33.89
C SER A 16 5.31 20.67 33.16
N VAL A 17 4.24 19.87 33.12
CA VAL A 17 4.23 18.58 32.42
C VAL A 17 4.42 18.78 30.91
N THR A 18 3.70 19.73 30.30
CA THR A 18 3.84 20.04 28.87
C THR A 18 5.25 20.54 28.53
N PHE A 19 5.83 21.37 29.40
CA PHE A 19 7.20 21.85 29.25
C PHE A 19 8.24 20.70 29.36
N ILE A 20 8.08 19.79 30.32
CA ILE A 20 8.96 18.62 30.49
C ILE A 20 8.87 17.68 29.27
N ILE A 21 7.67 17.43 28.75
CA ILE A 21 7.48 16.63 27.53
C ILE A 21 8.19 17.28 26.34
N GLY A 22 8.05 18.60 26.16
CA GLY A 22 8.74 19.34 25.10
C GLY A 22 10.27 19.23 25.19
N LEU A 23 10.82 19.33 26.40
CA LEU A 23 12.25 19.12 26.63
C LEU A 23 12.68 17.68 26.37
N ALA A 24 11.86 16.69 26.75
CA ALA A 24 12.14 15.27 26.50
C ALA A 24 12.19 14.96 24.99
N ILE A 25 11.26 15.50 24.19
CA ILE A 25 11.27 15.34 22.73
C ILE A 25 12.55 15.97 22.13
N LYS A 26 12.89 17.19 22.56
CA LYS A 26 14.11 17.87 22.10
C LYS A 26 15.37 17.11 22.49
N PHE A 27 15.38 16.49 23.66
CA PHE A 27 16.48 15.66 24.16
C PHE A 27 16.60 14.35 23.38
N VAL A 28 15.49 13.64 23.16
CA VAL A 28 15.46 12.43 22.33
C VAL A 28 15.93 12.74 20.92
N ARG A 29 15.50 13.85 20.30
CA ARG A 29 15.98 14.25 18.97
C ARG A 29 17.48 14.62 18.94
N LYS A 30 18.02 15.17 20.03
CA LYS A 30 19.44 15.50 20.15
C LYS A 30 20.31 14.25 20.38
N ASN A 31 19.81 13.30 21.17
CA ASN A 31 20.54 12.07 21.53
C ASN A 31 20.28 10.90 20.56
N MET A 32 19.18 10.91 19.83
CA MET A 32 18.91 10.08 18.65
C MET A 32 19.23 10.88 17.38
N ALA A 33 20.45 11.38 17.28
CA ALA A 33 21.02 11.63 15.98
C ALA A 33 21.35 10.26 15.41
N VAL A 34 20.52 9.74 14.50
CA VAL A 34 20.88 8.56 13.71
C VAL A 34 22.20 8.92 13.01
N PRO A 35 23.32 8.23 13.28
CA PRO A 35 24.60 8.56 12.68
C PRO A 35 24.46 8.43 11.16
N ASP A 36 24.76 9.50 10.43
CA ASP A 36 24.64 9.50 8.96
C ASP A 36 25.64 8.54 8.27
N GLU A 37 26.51 7.87 9.02
CA GLU A 37 27.57 6.99 8.53
C GLU A 37 27.21 5.51 8.45
N GLU A 38 26.31 4.98 9.30
CA GLU A 38 26.06 3.53 9.34
C GLU A 38 25.31 3.03 8.09
N TRP A 39 24.39 3.84 7.56
CA TRP A 39 23.63 3.49 6.36
C TRP A 39 24.40 3.72 5.05
N ALA A 40 25.56 4.39 5.09
CA ALA A 40 26.38 4.64 3.92
C ALA A 40 27.21 3.40 3.51
N VAL A 41 27.81 2.71 4.49
CA VAL A 41 28.62 1.51 4.27
C VAL A 41 27.77 0.35 3.76
N GLN A 42 26.56 0.20 4.32
CA GLN A 42 25.65 -0.87 3.95
C GLN A 42 25.14 -0.74 2.51
N ARG A 43 25.00 0.48 1.98
CA ARG A 43 24.63 0.71 0.59
C ARG A 43 25.68 0.22 -0.40
N GLN A 44 26.97 0.37 -0.08
CA GLN A 44 28.03 -0.11 -0.98
C GLN A 44 28.03 -1.64 -1.06
N GLN A 45 27.82 -2.32 0.07
CA GLN A 45 27.73 -3.78 0.09
C GLN A 45 26.50 -4.30 -0.66
N ILE A 46 25.34 -3.65 -0.49
CA ILE A 46 24.11 -3.98 -1.23
C ILE A 46 24.32 -3.83 -2.73
N LEU A 47 24.98 -2.75 -3.18
CA LEU A 47 25.26 -2.53 -4.60
C LEU A 47 26.20 -3.59 -5.18
N ALA A 48 27.22 -4.02 -4.43
CA ALA A 48 28.12 -5.09 -4.85
C ALA A 48 27.42 -6.45 -4.95
N ASP A 49 26.56 -6.79 -3.98
CA ASP A 49 25.76 -8.01 -3.98
C ASP A 49 24.77 -8.05 -5.17
N LEU A 50 24.08 -6.94 -5.42
CA LEU A 50 23.18 -6.80 -6.57
C LEU A 50 23.93 -6.97 -7.90
N GLN A 51 25.15 -6.46 -8.01
CA GLN A 51 25.97 -6.62 -9.20
C GLN A 51 26.45 -8.06 -9.39
N GLN A 52 26.84 -8.76 -8.32
CA GLN A 52 27.21 -10.18 -8.40
C GLN A 52 26.01 -11.05 -8.79
N LYS A 53 24.84 -10.78 -8.22
CA LYS A 53 23.60 -11.48 -8.56
C LYS A 53 23.20 -11.26 -10.02
N ALA A 54 23.35 -10.04 -10.54
CA ALA A 54 23.12 -9.73 -11.96
C ALA A 54 24.08 -10.49 -12.90
N LEU A 55 25.33 -10.71 -12.48
CA LEU A 55 26.30 -11.50 -13.26
C LEU A 55 25.98 -13.01 -13.26
N GLN A 56 25.35 -13.53 -12.21
CA GLN A 56 24.93 -14.93 -12.14
C GLN A 56 23.69 -15.21 -13.00
N ILE A 57 22.72 -14.29 -13.01
CA ILE A 57 21.50 -14.39 -13.82
C ILE A 57 21.85 -14.53 -15.31
N ASN A 58 22.86 -13.81 -15.80
CA ASN A 58 23.27 -13.87 -17.21
C ASN A 58 24.00 -15.16 -17.62
N ARG A 59 24.47 -15.97 -16.65
CA ARG A 59 25.15 -17.25 -16.92
C ARG A 59 24.22 -18.45 -16.96
N GLU A 60 23.06 -18.38 -16.30
CA GLU A 60 22.10 -19.48 -16.25
C GLU A 60 21.01 -19.37 -17.34
N ASP A 61 20.77 -18.18 -17.90
CA ASP A 61 19.73 -17.94 -18.93
C ASP A 61 20.20 -18.06 -20.40
N SER A 62 21.47 -18.40 -20.67
CA SER A 62 21.95 -18.58 -22.05
C SER A 62 21.39 -19.82 -22.77
N ALA A 63 20.50 -20.60 -22.14
CA ALA A 63 19.76 -21.71 -22.75
C ALA A 63 18.23 -21.50 -22.81
N VAL A 64 17.69 -20.34 -22.40
CA VAL A 64 16.25 -20.05 -22.52
C VAL A 64 16.03 -18.64 -23.05
N VAL A 65 15.72 -18.56 -24.34
CA VAL A 65 15.13 -17.36 -24.95
C VAL A 65 13.78 -17.08 -24.27
N GLN A 66 13.74 -16.20 -23.27
CA GLN A 66 12.52 -15.48 -22.88
C GLN A 66 12.86 -14.05 -22.49
N THR A 67 12.63 -13.14 -23.43
CA THR A 67 12.41 -11.70 -23.26
C THR A 67 11.74 -11.41 -21.90
N PRO A 68 12.25 -10.51 -21.04
CA PRO A 68 11.73 -10.37 -19.69
C PRO A 68 10.27 -9.92 -19.74
N ALA A 69 9.39 -10.80 -19.27
CA ALA A 69 7.95 -10.60 -19.15
C ALA A 69 7.55 -9.37 -18.31
N TYR A 70 8.50 -8.66 -17.72
CA TYR A 70 8.25 -7.47 -16.90
C TYR A 70 7.99 -6.19 -17.72
N GLU A 71 8.53 -6.08 -18.94
CA GLU A 71 8.30 -4.90 -19.80
C GLU A 71 6.94 -4.93 -20.52
N ARG A 72 6.34 -6.12 -20.66
CA ARG A 72 4.98 -6.27 -21.24
C ARG A 72 3.89 -5.86 -20.24
N ILE A 73 4.16 -5.93 -18.94
CA ILE A 73 3.19 -5.60 -17.89
C ILE A 73 2.87 -4.10 -17.88
N THR A 74 3.72 -3.23 -18.41
CA THR A 74 3.46 -1.77 -18.35
C THR A 74 2.81 -1.19 -19.61
N LYS A 75 2.84 -1.91 -20.75
CA LYS A 75 2.28 -1.40 -22.02
C LYS A 75 1.18 -2.26 -22.64
N GLU A 76 1.14 -3.57 -22.37
CA GLU A 76 0.04 -4.48 -22.78
C GLU A 76 -1.03 -4.64 -21.69
N SER A 77 -0.74 -4.31 -20.42
CA SER A 77 -1.71 -4.33 -19.31
C SER A 77 -2.73 -3.18 -19.35
N LEU A 78 -2.48 -2.14 -20.14
CA LEU A 78 -3.46 -1.06 -20.38
C LEU A 78 -4.67 -1.53 -21.21
N THR A 79 -4.67 -2.78 -21.68
CA THR A 79 -5.77 -3.38 -22.46
C THR A 79 -6.31 -4.69 -21.88
N ARG A 80 -5.92 -5.08 -20.65
CA ARG A 80 -6.43 -6.32 -20.04
C ARG A 80 -7.57 -6.01 -19.08
N THR A 81 -8.80 -6.25 -19.53
CA THR A 81 -9.98 -6.22 -18.68
C THR A 81 -9.83 -7.22 -17.54
N ILE A 82 -10.22 -6.81 -16.33
CA ILE A 82 -10.13 -7.60 -15.10
C ILE A 82 -11.35 -8.50 -15.01
N ASN A 83 -11.14 -9.82 -15.01
CA ASN A 83 -12.23 -10.78 -14.83
C ASN A 83 -12.72 -10.76 -13.38
N ILE A 84 -13.93 -10.28 -13.11
CA ILE A 84 -14.44 -10.10 -11.75
C ILE A 84 -14.81 -11.43 -11.05
N ASN A 85 -14.93 -12.52 -11.80
CA ASN A 85 -15.15 -13.86 -11.26
C ASN A 85 -13.86 -14.53 -10.80
N ALA A 86 -12.72 -14.21 -11.44
CA ALA A 86 -11.43 -14.83 -11.16
C ALA A 86 -10.43 -13.92 -10.43
N ALA A 87 -10.61 -12.60 -10.52
CA ALA A 87 -9.63 -11.64 -10.02
C ALA A 87 -9.36 -11.79 -8.52
N SER A 88 -8.10 -11.60 -8.16
CA SER A 88 -7.63 -11.52 -6.79
C SER A 88 -8.03 -10.19 -6.13
N LEU A 89 -7.87 -10.12 -4.81
CA LEU A 89 -8.15 -8.90 -4.05
C LEU A 89 -7.27 -7.72 -4.48
N GLU A 90 -6.02 -7.98 -4.87
CA GLU A 90 -5.08 -6.97 -5.33
C GLU A 90 -5.44 -6.49 -6.74
N GLU A 91 -5.80 -7.41 -7.63
CA GLU A 91 -6.23 -7.08 -8.99
C GLU A 91 -7.51 -6.23 -8.98
N LEU A 92 -8.49 -6.57 -8.16
CA LEU A 92 -9.71 -5.77 -8.02
C LEU A 92 -9.45 -4.34 -7.52
N GLN A 93 -8.39 -4.12 -6.74
CA GLN A 93 -8.02 -2.79 -6.24
C GLN A 93 -7.36 -1.90 -7.31
N ILE A 94 -6.91 -2.47 -8.42
CA ILE A 94 -6.41 -1.70 -9.57
C ILE A 94 -7.56 -0.90 -10.20
N LEU A 95 -8.81 -1.37 -10.06
CA LEU A 95 -9.98 -0.69 -10.61
C LEU A 95 -10.22 0.66 -9.92
N PRO A 96 -10.51 1.73 -10.70
CA PRO A 96 -10.78 3.03 -10.13
C PRO A 96 -11.98 2.97 -9.18
N ARG A 97 -11.85 3.61 -8.01
CA ARG A 97 -12.86 3.67 -6.94
C ARG A 97 -13.12 2.34 -6.22
N ILE A 98 -12.34 1.29 -6.48
CA ILE A 98 -12.41 0.01 -5.76
C ILE A 98 -11.25 -0.06 -4.75
N GLY A 99 -11.57 0.17 -3.47
CA GLY A 99 -10.63 -0.03 -2.37
C GLY A 99 -10.71 -1.44 -1.77
N PRO A 100 -9.86 -1.76 -0.78
CA PRO A 100 -9.77 -3.10 -0.18
C PRO A 100 -11.11 -3.59 0.38
N ALA A 101 -11.87 -2.71 1.05
CA ALA A 101 -13.18 -3.06 1.60
C ALA A 101 -14.24 -3.34 0.53
N THR A 102 -14.13 -2.75 -0.66
CA THR A 102 -15.05 -3.00 -1.77
C THR A 102 -14.63 -4.26 -2.53
N ALA A 103 -13.33 -4.45 -2.76
CA ALA A 103 -12.78 -5.67 -3.37
C ALA A 103 -13.18 -6.93 -2.57
N GLN A 104 -13.05 -6.90 -1.25
CA GLN A 104 -13.52 -7.99 -0.37
C GLN A 104 -15.01 -8.29 -0.53
N LYS A 105 -15.84 -7.26 -0.70
CA LYS A 105 -17.28 -7.45 -0.91
C LYS A 105 -17.60 -8.07 -2.26
N ILE A 106 -16.82 -7.78 -3.31
CA ILE A 106 -16.97 -8.41 -4.63
C ILE A 106 -16.68 -9.92 -4.50
N ILE A 107 -15.58 -10.27 -3.83
CA ILE A 107 -15.20 -11.68 -3.58
C ILE A 107 -16.27 -12.38 -2.75
N ALA A 108 -16.67 -11.80 -1.62
CA ALA A 108 -17.72 -12.36 -0.77
C ALA A 108 -19.07 -12.49 -1.49
N PHE A 109 -19.38 -11.58 -2.42
CA PHE A 109 -20.60 -11.65 -3.22
C PHE A 109 -20.56 -12.86 -4.15
N ARG A 110 -19.47 -13.08 -4.90
CA ARG A 110 -19.36 -14.22 -5.81
C ARG A 110 -19.27 -15.57 -5.10
N GLU A 111 -18.69 -15.60 -3.89
CA GLU A 111 -18.68 -16.79 -3.03
C GLU A 111 -20.07 -17.14 -2.50
N LYS A 112 -20.87 -16.13 -2.15
CA LYS A 112 -22.20 -16.33 -1.55
C LYS A 112 -23.31 -16.54 -2.57
N ASN A 113 -23.29 -15.79 -3.67
CA ASN A 113 -24.39 -15.75 -4.65
C ASN A 113 -24.03 -16.50 -5.95
N GLY A 114 -22.79 -16.99 -6.06
CA GLY A 114 -22.24 -17.54 -7.30
C GLY A 114 -21.60 -16.46 -8.20
N PRO A 115 -20.95 -16.89 -9.29
CA PRO A 115 -20.26 -15.98 -10.20
C PRO A 115 -21.20 -14.96 -10.85
N PHE A 116 -20.68 -13.79 -11.17
CA PHE A 116 -21.39 -12.77 -11.94
C PHE A 116 -21.63 -13.26 -13.36
N SER A 117 -22.88 -13.20 -13.84
CA SER A 117 -23.24 -13.62 -15.20
C SER A 117 -23.06 -12.50 -16.24
N ARG A 118 -23.10 -11.25 -15.80
CA ARG A 118 -22.89 -10.05 -16.62
C ARG A 118 -22.14 -9.00 -15.82
N ILE A 119 -21.44 -8.10 -16.50
CA ILE A 119 -20.66 -7.05 -15.83
C ILE A 119 -21.55 -6.12 -14.98
N GLU A 120 -22.81 -5.92 -15.36
CA GLU A 120 -23.76 -5.06 -14.63
C GLU A 120 -24.13 -5.62 -13.25
N ASP A 121 -24.02 -6.94 -13.06
CA ASP A 121 -24.36 -7.59 -11.80
C ASP A 121 -23.45 -7.14 -10.65
N ILE A 122 -22.27 -6.58 -10.96
CA ILE A 122 -21.38 -5.99 -9.97
C ILE A 122 -22.05 -4.86 -9.17
N GLN A 123 -23.09 -4.22 -9.72
CA GLN A 123 -23.87 -3.19 -9.02
C GLN A 123 -24.72 -3.74 -7.86
N LYS A 124 -24.93 -5.06 -7.80
CA LYS A 124 -25.59 -5.73 -6.66
C LYS A 124 -24.69 -5.74 -5.41
N VAL A 125 -23.38 -5.50 -5.57
CA VAL A 125 -22.42 -5.43 -4.47
C VAL A 125 -22.55 -4.10 -3.74
N LYS A 126 -22.65 -4.15 -2.41
CA LYS A 126 -22.77 -2.96 -1.56
C LYS A 126 -21.60 -1.98 -1.80
N ASN A 127 -21.93 -0.71 -2.02
CA ASN A 127 -21.02 0.41 -2.36
C ASN A 127 -20.55 0.45 -3.83
N ILE A 128 -21.08 -0.39 -4.72
CA ILE A 128 -20.88 -0.27 -6.17
C ILE A 128 -22.17 0.25 -6.79
N GLY A 129 -22.27 1.57 -6.89
CA GLY A 129 -23.39 2.24 -7.55
C GLY A 129 -23.11 2.55 -9.03
N PRO A 130 -24.07 3.15 -9.74
CA PRO A 130 -23.95 3.45 -11.18
C PRO A 130 -22.73 4.31 -11.50
N LYS A 131 -22.42 5.31 -10.65
CA LYS A 131 -21.24 6.17 -10.81
C LYS A 131 -19.91 5.41 -10.76
N THR A 132 -19.84 4.35 -9.95
CA THR A 132 -18.62 3.53 -9.87
C THR A 132 -18.58 2.58 -11.05
N PHE A 133 -19.73 1.94 -11.39
CA PHE A 133 -19.85 1.06 -12.55
C PHE A 133 -19.43 1.75 -13.85
N GLU A 134 -19.89 2.98 -14.11
CA GLU A 134 -19.49 3.74 -15.31
C GLU A 134 -17.99 3.95 -15.45
N LYS A 135 -17.24 3.97 -14.34
CA LYS A 135 -15.77 4.15 -14.34
C LYS A 135 -15.00 2.84 -14.50
N ILE A 136 -15.64 1.70 -14.26
CA ILE A 136 -14.98 0.39 -14.29
C ILE A 136 -15.51 -0.53 -15.40
N LYS A 137 -16.67 -0.23 -16.01
CA LYS A 137 -17.34 -1.11 -16.98
C LYS A 137 -16.45 -1.51 -18.17
N ASP A 138 -15.58 -0.61 -18.63
CA ASP A 138 -14.67 -0.83 -19.76
C ASP A 138 -13.36 -1.52 -19.33
N LEU A 139 -13.20 -1.77 -18.03
CA LEU A 139 -12.03 -2.36 -17.40
C LEU A 139 -12.32 -3.74 -16.80
N ILE A 140 -13.54 -4.27 -16.93
CA ILE A 140 -13.97 -5.53 -16.32
C ILE A 140 -14.57 -6.50 -17.33
N THR A 141 -14.46 -7.81 -17.07
CA THR A 141 -15.10 -8.89 -17.83
C THR A 141 -15.67 -9.97 -16.91
N VAL A 142 -16.52 -10.84 -17.46
CA VAL A 142 -17.11 -12.02 -16.80
C VAL A 142 -16.98 -13.22 -17.74
N ASP A 143 -15.77 -13.79 -17.83
CA ASP A 143 -15.57 -15.05 -18.57
C ASP A 143 -16.05 -16.26 -17.75
#